data_AF-A0A8B6XVF8-F1
#
_entry.id   AF-A0A8B6XVF8-F1
#
_cell.length_a   1.000
_cell.length_b   1.000
_cell.length_c   1.000
_cell.angle_alpha   90.00
_cell.angle_beta   90.00
_cell.angle_gamma   90.00
#
_symmetry.space_group_name_H-M   'P 1'
#
loop_
_entity.id
_entity.type
_entity.pdbx_description
1 polymer ?
#
loop_
_entity_poly.entity_id
_entity_poly.type
_entity_poly.pdbx_seq_one_letter_code
_entity_poly.pdbx_strand_id
1 'polypeptide(L)'
;MLWEKKTQLAREVRETVYSDAAVGEMHALKTEVHRMEVRYAQLMRQQEKMVQDMEMTVIKRENIISKSDAQSKIDRNKVGKPHINKSTFQKKLSELKKSIRQANKEAEKYDEEIRQYREVQQRLGEEIESKQSDIHKIQQSVKINEIELEHLKDVKLKNLQEILTKQQRAKYYSSLKSGKYKPFCKTPNTLEKEEQKQLSDMQRLQSIIEQLNVEYPELRNSLRKARIMFNKTTSSSNLKEDS
;
A
#
# COMPACT_ATOMS: atom_id res chain seq x y z
N MET A 1 10.36 -42.74 2.63
CA MET A 1 10.57 -41.34 2.20
C MET A 1 9.28 -40.58 1.83
N LEU A 2 8.37 -41.09 0.98
CA LEU A 2 7.13 -40.33 0.62
C LEU A 2 6.12 -40.20 1.79
N TRP A 3 5.88 -41.28 2.51
CA TRP A 3 4.96 -41.30 3.66
C TRP A 3 5.41 -40.37 4.79
N GLU A 4 6.69 -40.40 5.09
CA GLU A 4 7.33 -39.59 6.11
C GLU A 4 7.16 -38.08 5.82
N LYS A 5 7.36 -37.69 4.56
CA LYS A 5 7.13 -36.31 4.10
C LYS A 5 5.65 -35.90 4.18
N LYS A 6 4.73 -36.83 3.89
CA LYS A 6 3.28 -36.62 3.98
C LYS A 6 2.82 -36.44 5.43
N THR A 7 3.39 -37.22 6.35
CA THR A 7 3.15 -37.12 7.80
C THR A 7 3.73 -35.82 8.36
N GLN A 8 4.91 -35.40 7.89
CA GLN A 8 5.52 -34.14 8.28
C GLN A 8 4.68 -32.94 7.82
N LEU A 9 4.28 -32.91 6.55
CA LEU A 9 3.37 -31.88 6.02
C LEU A 9 2.05 -31.79 6.79
N ALA A 10 1.44 -32.94 7.12
CA ALA A 10 0.21 -32.95 7.91
C ALA A 10 0.41 -32.37 9.33
N ARG A 11 1.59 -32.56 9.92
CA ARG A 11 1.94 -32.02 11.24
C ARG A 11 2.16 -30.50 11.18
N GLU A 12 2.90 -30.04 10.18
CA GLU A 12 3.16 -28.61 9.93
C GLU A 12 1.85 -27.85 9.62
N VAL A 13 0.97 -28.43 8.81
CA VAL A 13 -0.37 -27.86 8.54
C VAL A 13 -1.22 -27.80 9.81
N ARG A 14 -1.15 -28.83 10.68
CA ARG A 14 -1.86 -28.80 11.95
C ARG A 14 -1.31 -27.74 12.91
N GLU A 15 0.01 -27.59 13.02
CA GLU A 15 0.63 -26.57 13.88
C GLU A 15 0.35 -25.15 13.38
N THR A 16 0.27 -24.93 12.07
CA THR A 16 -0.10 -23.62 11.51
C THR A 16 -1.57 -23.29 11.72
N VAL A 17 -2.48 -24.26 11.51
CA VAL A 17 -3.93 -24.06 11.66
C VAL A 17 -4.37 -23.97 13.12
N TYR A 18 -3.74 -24.73 14.02
CA TYR A 18 -4.03 -24.74 15.46
C TYR A 18 -2.97 -23.98 16.28
N SER A 19 -2.22 -23.07 15.64
CA SER A 19 -1.35 -22.16 16.37
C SER A 19 -2.18 -21.39 17.40
N ASP A 20 -1.68 -21.26 18.62
CA ASP A 20 -2.34 -20.51 19.70
C ASP A 20 -2.73 -19.09 19.27
N ALA A 21 -1.96 -18.49 18.35
CA ALA A 21 -2.26 -17.21 17.73
C ALA A 21 -3.57 -17.25 16.91
N ALA A 22 -3.74 -18.26 16.03
CA ALA A 22 -4.92 -18.40 15.17
C ALA A 22 -6.19 -18.72 15.99
N VAL A 23 -6.06 -19.52 17.04
CA VAL A 23 -7.16 -19.82 17.97
C VAL A 23 -7.56 -18.58 18.78
N GLY A 24 -6.58 -17.78 19.21
CA GLY A 24 -6.79 -16.50 19.89
C GLY A 24 -7.52 -15.48 19.02
N GLU A 25 -7.12 -15.33 17.77
CA GLU A 25 -7.79 -14.46 16.78
C GLU A 25 -9.25 -14.89 16.55
N MET A 26 -9.51 -16.19 16.40
CA MET A 26 -10.87 -16.70 16.24
C MET A 26 -11.74 -16.43 17.48
N HIS A 27 -11.18 -16.51 18.70
CA HIS A 27 -11.89 -16.18 19.92
C HIS A 27 -12.19 -14.68 20.05
N ALA A 28 -11.22 -13.83 19.66
CA ALA A 28 -11.41 -12.38 19.60
C ALA A 28 -12.53 -12.00 18.62
N LEU A 29 -12.53 -12.61 17.42
CA LEU A 29 -13.59 -12.41 16.42
C LEU A 29 -14.96 -12.84 16.93
N LYS A 30 -15.09 -13.99 17.61
CA LYS A 30 -16.35 -14.43 18.22
C LYS A 30 -16.86 -13.45 19.28
N THR A 31 -15.96 -12.93 20.10
CA THR A 31 -16.30 -11.95 21.14
C THR A 31 -16.78 -10.65 20.51
N GLU A 32 -16.15 -10.22 19.42
CA GLU A 32 -16.57 -9.01 18.68
C GLU A 32 -17.93 -9.21 17.99
N VAL A 33 -18.19 -10.38 17.38
CA VAL A 33 -19.52 -10.70 16.82
C VAL A 33 -20.59 -10.62 17.91
N HIS A 34 -20.36 -11.20 19.07
CA HIS A 34 -21.31 -11.11 20.18
C HIS A 34 -21.51 -9.67 20.66
N ARG A 35 -20.44 -8.88 20.73
CA ARG A 35 -20.52 -7.45 21.06
C ARG A 35 -21.37 -6.68 20.04
N MET A 36 -21.20 -6.99 18.75
CA MET A 36 -21.99 -6.40 17.68
C MET A 36 -23.47 -6.80 17.76
N GLU A 37 -23.77 -8.07 18.05
CA GLU A 37 -25.15 -8.55 18.24
C GLU A 37 -25.85 -7.84 19.41
N VAL A 38 -25.17 -7.68 20.55
CA VAL A 38 -25.69 -6.94 21.70
C VAL A 38 -25.95 -5.48 21.35
N ARG A 39 -25.01 -4.83 20.64
CA ARG A 39 -25.18 -3.45 20.19
C ARG A 39 -26.34 -3.30 19.21
N TYR A 40 -26.52 -4.26 18.30
CA TYR A 40 -27.65 -4.30 17.39
C TYR A 40 -28.99 -4.40 18.15
N ALA A 41 -29.09 -5.30 19.11
CA ALA A 41 -30.30 -5.42 19.95
C ALA A 41 -30.60 -4.12 20.74
N GLN A 42 -29.57 -3.43 21.22
CA GLN A 42 -29.73 -2.12 21.88
C GLN A 42 -30.24 -1.04 20.91
N LEU A 43 -29.69 -0.99 19.69
CA LEU A 43 -30.13 -0.05 18.66
C LEU A 43 -31.59 -0.30 18.26
N MET A 44 -32.01 -1.56 18.12
CA MET A 44 -33.40 -1.90 17.84
C MET A 44 -34.36 -1.39 18.93
N ARG A 45 -34.00 -1.55 20.21
CA ARG A 45 -34.80 -0.99 21.33
C ARG A 45 -34.86 0.53 21.31
N GLN A 46 -33.75 1.20 20.95
CA GLN A 46 -33.74 2.66 20.82
C GLN A 46 -34.62 3.13 19.65
N GLN A 47 -34.59 2.41 18.53
CA GLN A 47 -35.45 2.69 17.38
C GLN A 47 -36.93 2.53 17.75
N GLU A 48 -37.30 1.45 18.43
CA GLU A 48 -38.68 1.22 18.85
C GLU A 48 -39.19 2.32 19.80
N LYS A 49 -38.35 2.74 20.76
CA LYS A 49 -38.67 3.88 21.63
C LYS A 49 -38.86 5.19 20.84
N MET A 50 -38.00 5.45 19.86
CA MET A 50 -38.11 6.63 19.02
C MET A 50 -39.41 6.64 18.20
N VAL A 51 -39.83 5.48 17.69
CA VAL A 51 -41.12 5.33 16.98
C VAL A 51 -42.28 5.63 17.91
N GLN A 52 -42.29 5.07 19.13
CA GLN A 52 -43.34 5.35 20.12
C GLN A 52 -43.40 6.84 20.51
N ASP A 53 -42.26 7.48 20.74
CA ASP A 53 -42.19 8.91 21.06
C ASP A 53 -42.70 9.78 19.89
N MET A 54 -42.42 9.36 18.64
CA MET A 54 -42.92 10.01 17.43
C MET A 54 -44.44 9.89 17.32
N GLU A 55 -44.99 8.68 17.50
CA GLU A 55 -46.45 8.43 17.50
C GLU A 55 -47.15 9.28 18.56
N MET A 56 -46.63 9.31 19.79
CA MET A 56 -47.16 10.14 20.87
C MET A 56 -47.13 11.64 20.53
N THR A 57 -46.10 12.10 19.81
CA THR A 57 -45.99 13.49 19.37
C THR A 57 -47.02 13.82 18.28
N VAL A 58 -47.27 12.90 17.35
CA VAL A 58 -48.32 13.04 16.33
C VAL A 58 -49.69 13.13 17.01
N ILE A 59 -50.00 12.22 17.93
CA ILE A 59 -51.26 12.22 18.69
C ILE A 59 -51.44 13.54 19.47
N LYS A 60 -50.38 14.06 20.10
CA LYS A 60 -50.43 15.36 20.79
C LYS A 60 -50.74 16.50 19.83
N ARG A 61 -50.13 16.52 18.64
CA ARG A 61 -50.40 17.55 17.62
C ARG A 61 -51.83 17.46 17.09
N GLU A 62 -52.33 16.27 16.80
CA GLU A 62 -53.72 16.05 16.37
C GLU A 62 -54.72 16.53 17.43
N ASN A 63 -54.43 16.27 18.71
CA ASN A 63 -55.25 16.77 19.82
C ASN A 63 -55.22 18.30 19.92
N ILE A 64 -54.07 18.95 19.71
CA ILE A 64 -53.97 20.41 19.70
C ILE A 64 -54.77 21.00 18.54
N ILE A 65 -54.63 20.43 17.33
CA ILE A 65 -55.37 20.87 16.14
C ILE A 65 -56.87 20.69 16.36
N SER A 66 -57.30 19.52 16.85
CA SER A 66 -58.71 19.23 17.13
C SER A 66 -59.31 20.19 18.17
N LYS A 67 -58.56 20.51 19.24
CA LYS A 67 -58.97 21.51 20.24
C LYS A 67 -59.03 22.92 19.66
N SER A 68 -58.04 23.31 18.85
CA SER A 68 -58.01 24.59 18.15
C SER A 68 -59.19 24.73 17.19
N ASP A 69 -59.52 23.68 16.44
CA ASP A 69 -60.65 23.68 15.52
C ASP A 69 -61.99 23.75 16.26
N ALA A 70 -62.16 23.01 17.35
CA ALA A 70 -63.34 23.09 18.20
C ALA A 70 -63.52 24.51 18.79
N GLN A 71 -62.44 25.11 19.31
CA GLN A 71 -62.43 26.47 19.83
C GLN A 71 -62.75 27.49 18.73
N SER A 72 -62.14 27.35 17.55
CA SER A 72 -62.39 28.23 16.40
C SER A 72 -63.82 28.15 15.86
N LYS A 73 -64.50 27.00 16.00
CA LYS A 73 -65.92 26.84 15.65
C LYS A 73 -66.83 27.50 16.69
N ILE A 74 -66.50 27.39 17.98
CA ILE A 74 -67.20 28.08 19.06
C ILE A 74 -67.06 29.60 18.93
N ASP A 75 -65.85 30.08 18.65
CA ASP A 75 -65.56 31.51 18.49
C ASP A 75 -66.21 32.09 17.22
N ARG A 76 -66.25 31.31 16.12
CA ARG A 76 -67.00 31.65 14.89
C ARG A 76 -68.52 31.73 15.11
N ASN A 77 -69.07 30.93 16.01
CA ASN A 77 -70.50 30.95 16.35
C ASN A 77 -70.86 32.06 17.34
N LYS A 78 -69.92 32.52 18.18
CA LYS A 78 -70.12 33.65 19.12
C LYS A 78 -69.90 35.02 18.50
N VAL A 79 -69.08 35.13 17.45
CA VAL A 79 -68.77 36.41 16.79
C VAL A 79 -68.93 36.23 15.30
N GLY A 80 -70.05 36.72 14.77
CA GLY A 80 -70.30 36.75 13.32
C GLY A 80 -69.16 37.45 12.57
N LYS A 81 -68.52 36.70 11.67
CA LYS A 81 -67.43 37.07 10.74
C LYS A 81 -66.10 37.49 11.40
N PRO A 82 -64.96 36.89 11.03
CA PRO A 82 -63.66 37.33 11.52
C PRO A 82 -63.30 38.66 10.82
N HIS A 83 -63.46 39.77 11.53
CA HIS A 83 -62.89 41.03 11.06
C HIS A 83 -61.38 40.99 11.33
N ILE A 84 -60.59 40.75 10.27
CA ILE A 84 -59.14 40.93 10.32
C ILE A 84 -58.87 42.42 10.57
N ASN A 85 -58.68 42.80 11.83
CA ASN A 85 -58.44 44.17 12.27
C ASN A 85 -57.08 44.66 11.73
N LYS A 86 -56.97 45.94 11.33
CA LYS A 86 -55.73 46.62 10.84
C LYS A 86 -54.48 46.31 11.68
N SER A 87 -54.67 46.13 13.00
CA SER A 87 -53.62 45.71 13.94
C SER A 87 -53.00 44.34 13.59
N THR A 88 -53.80 43.36 13.16
CA THR A 88 -53.31 42.01 12.79
C THR A 88 -52.48 42.02 11.51
N PHE A 89 -52.82 42.88 10.54
CA PHE A 89 -52.01 43.10 9.34
C PHE A 89 -50.67 43.75 9.67
N GLN A 90 -50.66 44.76 10.55
CA GLN A 90 -49.42 45.41 10.99
C GLN A 90 -48.49 44.44 11.73
N LYS A 91 -49.04 43.55 12.57
CA LYS A 91 -48.27 42.49 13.23
C LYS A 91 -47.63 41.54 12.21
N LYS A 92 -48.41 40.99 11.28
CA LYS A 92 -47.88 40.12 10.20
C LYS A 92 -46.81 40.81 9.36
N LEU A 93 -46.99 42.09 9.03
CA LEU A 93 -45.98 42.86 8.31
C LEU A 93 -44.67 43.01 9.11
N SER A 94 -44.77 43.24 10.42
CA SER A 94 -43.60 43.33 11.30
C SER A 94 -42.87 42.00 11.44
N GLU A 95 -43.62 40.89 11.53
CA GLU A 95 -43.09 39.54 11.57
C GLU A 95 -42.37 39.18 10.26
N LEU A 96 -42.96 39.49 9.11
CA LEU A 96 -42.33 39.31 7.79
C LEU A 96 -41.05 40.13 7.67
N LYS A 97 -41.05 41.40 8.09
CA LYS A 97 -39.83 42.23 8.10
C LYS A 97 -38.74 41.64 9.00
N LYS A 98 -39.11 41.09 10.15
CA LYS A 98 -38.17 40.42 11.05
C LYS A 98 -37.61 39.14 10.41
N SER A 99 -38.47 38.35 9.77
CA SER A 99 -38.09 37.14 9.05
C SER A 99 -37.13 37.44 7.90
N ILE A 100 -37.37 38.49 7.12
CA ILE A 100 -36.47 38.91 6.03
C ILE A 100 -35.10 39.31 6.58
N ARG A 101 -35.06 40.09 7.68
CA ARG A 101 -33.79 40.48 8.32
C ARG A 101 -33.03 39.27 8.85
N GLN A 102 -33.73 38.29 9.42
CA GLN A 102 -33.11 37.07 9.91
C GLN A 102 -32.56 36.23 8.76
N ALA A 103 -33.34 36.03 7.70
CA ALA A 103 -32.90 35.31 6.51
C ALA A 103 -31.68 35.97 5.85
N ASN A 104 -31.63 37.30 5.78
CA ASN A 104 -30.46 38.01 5.25
C ASN A 104 -29.21 37.80 6.12
N LYS A 105 -29.35 37.83 7.45
CA LYS A 105 -28.24 37.54 8.37
C LYS A 105 -27.73 36.10 8.23
N GLU A 106 -28.65 35.16 8.06
CA GLU A 106 -28.30 33.76 7.82
C GLU A 106 -27.60 33.59 6.47
N ALA A 107 -28.06 34.27 5.43
CA ALA A 107 -27.40 34.30 4.11
C ALA A 107 -25.97 34.87 4.20
N GLU A 108 -25.78 36.01 4.87
CA GLU A 108 -24.45 36.60 5.12
C GLU A 108 -23.52 35.64 5.87
N LYS A 109 -24.05 34.91 6.87
CA LYS A 109 -23.28 33.89 7.61
C LYS A 109 -22.85 32.75 6.69
N TYR A 110 -23.75 32.23 5.86
CA TYR A 110 -23.41 31.16 4.92
C TYR A 110 -22.43 31.61 3.84
N ASP A 111 -22.53 32.86 3.35
CA ASP A 111 -21.57 33.41 2.39
C ASP A 111 -20.15 33.49 2.98
N GLU A 112 -20.04 33.86 4.26
CA GLU A 112 -18.76 33.86 4.98
C GLU A 112 -18.22 32.44 5.19
N GLU A 113 -19.06 31.48 5.59
CA GLU A 113 -18.67 30.07 5.72
C GLU A 113 -18.19 29.50 4.36
N ILE A 114 -18.90 29.81 3.27
CA ILE A 114 -18.51 29.39 1.91
C ILE A 114 -17.15 29.97 1.54
N ARG A 115 -16.87 31.23 1.89
CA ARG A 115 -15.57 31.86 1.64
C ARG A 115 -14.47 31.14 2.40
N GLN A 116 -14.67 30.87 3.69
CA GLN A 116 -13.70 30.15 4.52
C GLN A 116 -13.44 28.74 3.99
N TYR A 117 -14.49 28.01 3.58
CA TYR A 117 -14.32 26.68 2.99
C TYR A 117 -13.54 26.72 1.67
N ARG A 118 -13.74 27.74 0.83
CA ARG A 118 -12.97 27.91 -0.41
C ARG A 118 -11.49 28.20 -0.14
N GLU A 119 -11.17 29.03 0.84
CA GLU A 119 -9.78 29.30 1.24
C GLU A 119 -9.09 28.04 1.77
N VAL A 120 -9.79 27.25 2.60
CA VAL A 120 -9.27 25.96 3.10
C VAL A 120 -9.08 24.98 1.96
N GLN A 121 -10.03 24.90 1.02
CA GLN A 121 -9.95 24.03 -0.15
C GLN A 121 -8.75 24.40 -1.03
N GLN A 122 -8.52 25.69 -1.28
CA GLN A 122 -7.37 26.15 -2.05
C GLN A 122 -6.05 25.77 -1.37
N ARG A 123 -5.91 26.07 -0.07
CA ARG A 123 -4.70 25.75 0.69
C ARG A 123 -4.41 24.25 0.71
N LEU A 124 -5.43 23.43 0.91
CA LEU A 124 -5.30 21.97 0.85
C LEU A 124 -4.92 21.50 -0.56
N GLY A 125 -5.45 22.13 -1.61
CA GLY A 125 -5.07 21.85 -3.00
C GLY A 125 -3.58 22.10 -3.25
N GLU A 126 -3.09 23.27 -2.84
CA GLU A 126 -1.67 23.64 -2.93
C GLU A 126 -0.77 22.68 -2.13
N GLU A 127 -1.21 22.26 -0.93
CA GLU A 127 -0.47 21.29 -0.12
C GLU A 127 -0.42 19.90 -0.80
N ILE A 128 -1.54 19.44 -1.38
CA ILE A 128 -1.59 18.18 -2.11
C ILE A 128 -0.64 18.22 -3.31
N GLU A 129 -0.65 19.28 -4.10
CA GLU A 129 0.24 19.43 -5.26
C GLU A 129 1.71 19.44 -4.83
N SER A 130 2.04 20.16 -3.74
CA SER A 130 3.39 20.16 -3.18
C SER A 130 3.82 18.76 -2.73
N LYS A 131 2.96 18.03 -2.00
CA LYS A 131 3.26 16.66 -1.56
C LYS A 131 3.40 15.69 -2.72
N GLN A 132 2.58 15.83 -3.77
CA GLN A 132 2.70 15.03 -4.99
C GLN A 132 4.03 15.27 -5.69
N SER A 133 4.49 16.53 -5.78
CA SER A 133 5.81 16.86 -6.32
C SER A 133 6.93 16.20 -5.51
N ASP A 134 6.85 16.23 -4.19
CA ASP A 134 7.88 15.63 -3.32
C ASP A 134 7.89 14.11 -3.40
N ILE A 135 6.72 13.47 -3.47
CA ILE A 135 6.62 12.02 -3.72
C ILE A 135 7.31 11.67 -5.04
N HIS A 136 7.09 12.45 -6.10
CA HIS A 136 7.72 12.20 -7.39
C HIS A 136 9.25 12.29 -7.30
N LYS A 137 9.79 13.31 -6.63
CA LYS A 137 11.25 13.45 -6.41
C LYS A 137 11.83 12.27 -5.61
N ILE A 138 11.14 11.85 -4.55
CA ILE A 138 11.57 10.71 -3.73
C ILE A 138 11.56 9.43 -4.58
N GLN A 139 10.51 9.19 -5.36
CA GLN A 139 10.44 8.02 -6.26
C GLN A 139 11.57 8.01 -7.30
N GLN A 140 11.93 9.17 -7.86
CA GLN A 140 13.08 9.28 -8.76
C GLN A 140 14.38 8.95 -8.04
N SER A 141 14.59 9.48 -6.83
CA SER A 141 15.77 9.18 -6.02
C SER A 141 15.87 7.70 -5.65
N VAL A 142 14.76 7.06 -5.28
CA VAL A 142 14.72 5.62 -5.00
C VAL A 142 15.17 4.82 -6.22
N LYS A 143 14.66 5.12 -7.41
CA LYS A 143 15.07 4.43 -8.65
C LYS A 143 16.56 4.58 -8.94
N ILE A 144 17.10 5.79 -8.76
CA ILE A 144 18.54 6.04 -8.94
C ILE A 144 19.35 5.21 -7.93
N ASN A 145 18.95 5.22 -6.66
CA ASN A 145 19.63 4.46 -5.61
C ASN A 145 19.55 2.95 -5.84
N GLU A 146 18.45 2.42 -6.37
CA GLU A 146 18.31 1.01 -6.74
C GLU A 146 19.29 0.60 -7.84
N ILE A 147 19.43 1.45 -8.88
CA ILE A 147 20.40 1.23 -9.96
C ILE A 147 21.83 1.27 -9.42
N GLU A 148 22.16 2.26 -8.58
CA GLU A 148 23.48 2.40 -7.98
C GLU A 148 23.81 1.22 -7.04
N LEU A 149 22.85 0.81 -6.21
CA LEU A 149 22.99 -0.35 -5.35
C LEU A 149 23.29 -1.62 -6.15
N GLU A 150 22.59 -1.82 -7.28
CA GLU A 150 22.81 -2.99 -8.12
C GLU A 150 24.19 -2.95 -8.79
N HIS A 151 24.63 -1.78 -9.27
CA HIS A 151 25.98 -1.57 -9.77
C HIS A 151 27.05 -1.84 -8.71
N LEU A 152 26.88 -1.34 -7.48
CA LEU A 152 27.82 -1.57 -6.39
C LEU A 152 27.92 -3.05 -6.01
N LYS A 153 26.81 -3.80 -6.06
CA LYS A 153 26.85 -5.26 -5.89
C LYS A 153 27.65 -5.93 -7.02
N ASP A 154 27.53 -5.49 -8.28
CA ASP A 154 28.34 -6.02 -9.39
C ASP A 154 29.83 -5.79 -9.13
N VAL A 155 30.20 -4.56 -8.75
CA VAL A 155 31.59 -4.19 -8.45
C VAL A 155 32.13 -5.02 -7.28
N LYS A 156 31.35 -5.17 -6.20
CA LYS A 156 31.73 -6.01 -5.05
C LYS A 156 32.00 -7.46 -5.47
N LEU A 157 31.15 -8.04 -6.31
CA LEU A 157 31.33 -9.40 -6.82
C LEU A 157 32.58 -9.51 -7.69
N LYS A 158 32.82 -8.55 -8.59
CA LYS A 158 34.04 -8.49 -9.43
C LYS A 158 35.31 -8.43 -8.58
N ASN A 159 35.32 -7.57 -7.55
CA ASN A 159 36.46 -7.40 -6.67
C ASN A 159 36.73 -8.66 -5.84
N LEU A 160 35.69 -9.30 -5.31
CA LEU A 160 35.81 -10.56 -4.58
C LEU A 160 36.46 -11.64 -5.46
N GLN A 161 36.02 -11.78 -6.70
CA GLN A 161 36.60 -12.75 -7.63
C GLN A 161 38.06 -12.45 -7.96
N GLU A 162 38.42 -11.18 -8.08
CA GLU A 162 39.82 -10.79 -8.26
C GLU A 162 40.69 -11.18 -7.07
N ILE A 163 40.20 -10.98 -5.86
CA ILE A 163 40.92 -11.36 -4.65
C ILE A 163 41.10 -12.88 -4.60
N LEU A 164 40.04 -13.65 -4.89
CA LEU A 164 40.11 -15.11 -4.88
C LEU A 164 41.11 -15.65 -5.92
N THR A 165 41.09 -15.11 -7.15
CA THR A 165 42.05 -15.49 -8.20
C THR A 165 43.50 -15.14 -7.83
N LYS A 166 43.74 -13.95 -7.26
CA LYS A 166 45.06 -13.57 -6.74
C LYS A 166 45.53 -14.45 -5.59
N GLN A 167 44.64 -14.78 -4.64
CA GLN A 167 44.94 -15.69 -3.54
C GLN A 167 45.27 -17.10 -4.04
N GLN A 168 44.53 -17.61 -5.02
CA GLN A 168 44.81 -18.93 -5.61
C GLN A 168 46.15 -18.93 -6.35
N ARG A 169 46.45 -17.87 -7.13
CA ARG A 169 47.78 -17.70 -7.75
C ARG A 169 48.91 -17.66 -6.71
N ALA A 170 48.73 -16.93 -5.61
CA ALA A 170 49.70 -16.89 -4.52
C ALA A 170 49.94 -18.28 -3.89
N LYS A 171 48.89 -19.09 -3.72
CA LYS A 171 49.02 -20.49 -3.26
C LYS A 171 49.83 -21.34 -4.25
N TYR A 172 49.62 -21.17 -5.55
CA TYR A 172 50.41 -21.89 -6.57
C TYR A 172 51.87 -21.47 -6.55
N TYR A 173 52.18 -20.16 -6.47
CA TYR A 173 53.54 -19.68 -6.35
C TYR A 173 54.24 -20.15 -5.06
N SER A 174 53.53 -20.19 -3.93
CA SER A 174 54.06 -20.75 -2.68
C SER A 174 54.34 -22.25 -2.78
N SER A 175 53.46 -23.00 -3.47
CA SER A 175 53.65 -24.43 -3.71
C SER A 175 54.84 -24.69 -4.65
N LEU A 176 55.03 -23.82 -5.65
CA LEU A 176 56.16 -23.89 -6.57
C LEU A 176 57.47 -23.60 -5.83
N LYS A 177 57.51 -22.54 -5.01
CA LYS A 177 58.67 -22.20 -4.17
C LYS A 177 59.05 -23.31 -3.19
N SER A 178 58.07 -24.04 -2.66
CA SER A 178 58.29 -25.16 -1.73
C SER A 178 58.51 -26.51 -2.42
N GLY A 179 58.56 -26.56 -3.76
CA GLY A 179 58.76 -27.80 -4.54
C GLY A 179 57.57 -28.78 -4.52
N LYS A 180 56.42 -28.38 -3.96
CA LYS A 180 55.22 -29.23 -3.82
C LYS A 180 54.25 -29.10 -5.00
N TYR A 181 54.49 -28.16 -5.91
CA TYR A 181 53.63 -27.93 -7.07
C TYR A 181 53.72 -29.06 -8.09
N LYS A 182 52.58 -29.62 -8.49
CA LYS A 182 52.49 -30.63 -9.55
C LYS A 182 51.78 -30.01 -10.76
N PRO A 183 52.47 -29.85 -11.90
CA PRO A 183 51.84 -29.30 -13.10
C PRO A 183 50.78 -30.27 -13.63
N PHE A 184 49.61 -29.72 -13.99
CA PHE A 184 48.51 -30.49 -14.56
C PHE A 184 48.83 -30.96 -15.98
N CYS A 185 49.33 -30.05 -16.82
CA CYS A 185 49.84 -30.36 -18.16
C CYS A 185 51.37 -30.52 -18.10
N LYS A 186 51.88 -31.66 -18.57
CA LYS A 186 53.32 -32.00 -18.47
C LYS A 186 54.12 -31.57 -19.70
N THR A 187 53.46 -31.31 -20.83
CA THR A 187 54.12 -30.85 -22.06
C THR A 187 53.46 -29.59 -22.60
N PRO A 188 54.19 -28.72 -23.32
CA PRO A 188 53.63 -27.50 -23.91
C PRO A 188 52.42 -27.76 -24.81
N ASN A 189 52.47 -28.81 -25.63
CA ASN A 189 51.38 -29.17 -26.54
C ASN A 189 50.11 -29.64 -25.78
N THR A 190 50.26 -30.32 -24.62
CA THR A 190 49.10 -30.66 -23.77
C THR A 190 48.54 -29.45 -23.02
N LEU A 191 49.36 -28.44 -22.73
CA LEU A 191 48.91 -27.19 -22.12
C LEU A 191 48.08 -26.37 -23.10
N GLU A 192 48.58 -26.18 -24.32
CA GLU A 192 47.91 -25.42 -25.39
C GLU A 192 46.57 -26.04 -25.77
N LYS A 193 46.50 -27.37 -25.90
CA LYS A 193 45.23 -28.08 -26.17
C LYS A 193 44.21 -27.90 -25.04
N GLU A 194 44.65 -27.96 -23.78
CA GLU A 194 43.75 -27.75 -22.64
C GLU A 194 43.32 -26.29 -22.54
N GLU A 195 44.22 -25.32 -22.78
CA GLU A 195 43.88 -23.89 -22.82
C GLU A 195 42.83 -23.59 -23.90
N GLN A 196 43.01 -24.11 -25.12
CA GLN A 196 42.06 -23.95 -26.21
C GLN A 196 40.69 -24.57 -25.89
N LYS A 197 40.70 -25.75 -25.24
CA LYS A 197 39.47 -26.41 -24.80
C LYS A 197 38.74 -25.57 -23.75
N GLN A 198 39.44 -25.06 -22.74
CA GLN A 198 38.86 -24.20 -21.71
C GLN A 198 38.30 -22.90 -22.29
N LEU A 199 38.97 -22.32 -23.29
CA LEU A 199 38.48 -21.13 -24.01
C LEU A 199 37.18 -21.42 -24.76
N SER A 200 37.13 -22.54 -25.49
CA SER A 200 35.94 -22.98 -26.23
C SER A 200 34.76 -23.27 -25.29
N ASP A 201 35.00 -24.00 -24.20
CA ASP A 201 33.99 -24.29 -23.19
C ASP A 201 33.45 -23.00 -22.54
N MET A 202 34.34 -22.03 -22.28
CA MET A 202 33.96 -20.73 -21.75
C MET A 202 33.08 -19.93 -22.72
N GLN A 203 33.47 -19.85 -24.00
CA GLN A 203 32.67 -19.19 -25.04
C GLN A 203 31.29 -19.83 -25.18
N ARG A 204 31.22 -21.17 -25.15
CA ARG A 204 29.96 -21.90 -25.18
C ARG A 204 29.07 -21.57 -23.97
N LEU A 205 29.64 -21.55 -22.76
CA LEU A 205 28.91 -21.19 -21.55
C LEU A 205 28.42 -19.74 -21.57
N GLN A 206 29.22 -18.82 -22.12
CA GLN A 206 28.81 -17.43 -22.30
C GLN A 206 27.61 -17.33 -23.25
N SER A 207 27.65 -18.02 -24.40
CA SER A 207 26.52 -18.06 -25.34
C SER A 207 25.26 -18.64 -24.70
N ILE A 208 25.37 -19.71 -23.90
CA ILE A 208 24.24 -20.30 -23.17
C ILE A 208 23.66 -19.27 -22.18
N ILE A 209 24.50 -18.54 -21.44
CA ILE A 209 24.05 -17.53 -20.49
C ILE A 209 23.36 -16.36 -21.22
N GLU A 210 23.88 -15.95 -22.37
CA GLU A 210 23.25 -14.91 -23.19
C GLU A 210 21.89 -15.36 -23.73
N GLN A 211 21.79 -16.59 -24.25
CA GLN A 211 20.52 -17.18 -24.69
C GLN A 211 19.51 -17.28 -23.54
N LEU A 212 19.91 -17.82 -22.38
CA LEU A 212 19.03 -17.93 -21.22
C LEU A 212 18.54 -16.56 -20.70
N ASN A 213 19.34 -15.50 -20.86
CA ASN A 213 18.91 -14.15 -20.48
C ASN A 213 17.87 -13.57 -21.45
N VAL A 214 17.90 -13.96 -22.73
CA VAL A 214 16.92 -13.55 -23.74
C VAL A 214 15.64 -14.34 -23.56
N GLU A 215 15.75 -15.66 -23.39
CA GLU A 215 14.60 -16.57 -23.26
C GLU A 215 13.88 -16.43 -21.90
N TYR A 216 14.64 -16.18 -20.83
CA TYR A 216 14.11 -16.09 -19.47
C TYR A 216 14.62 -14.84 -18.73
N PRO A 217 14.05 -13.65 -19.01
CA PRO A 217 14.45 -12.41 -18.36
C PRO A 217 14.36 -12.44 -16.83
N GLU A 218 13.45 -13.23 -16.27
CA GLU A 218 13.28 -13.38 -14.81
C GLU A 218 14.49 -14.02 -14.13
N LEU A 219 15.26 -14.83 -14.85
CA LEU A 219 16.48 -15.48 -14.34
C LEU A 219 17.70 -14.56 -14.39
N ARG A 220 17.60 -13.36 -14.97
CA ARG A 220 18.73 -12.45 -15.18
C ARG A 220 19.48 -12.12 -13.89
N ASN A 221 18.75 -11.94 -12.79
CA ASN A 221 19.34 -11.65 -11.48
C ASN A 221 20.06 -12.89 -10.90
N SER A 222 19.47 -14.07 -11.06
CA SER A 222 20.06 -15.35 -10.63
C SER A 222 21.32 -15.71 -11.42
N LEU A 223 21.34 -15.41 -12.72
CA LEU A 223 22.47 -15.65 -13.63
C LEU A 223 23.54 -14.56 -13.59
N ARG A 224 23.29 -13.43 -12.91
CA ARG A 224 24.21 -12.28 -12.88
C ARG A 224 25.61 -12.64 -12.40
N LYS A 225 25.72 -13.46 -11.35
CA LYS A 225 27.01 -13.94 -10.83
C LYS A 225 27.80 -14.71 -11.88
N ALA A 226 27.14 -15.63 -12.57
CA ALA A 226 27.76 -16.43 -13.62
C ALA A 226 28.27 -15.51 -14.76
N ARG A 227 27.45 -14.54 -15.19
CA ARG A 227 27.84 -13.57 -16.22
C ARG A 227 29.08 -12.76 -15.86
N ILE A 228 29.15 -12.23 -14.64
CA ILE A 228 30.31 -11.46 -14.18
C ILE A 228 31.59 -12.31 -14.20
N MET A 229 31.48 -13.60 -13.85
CA MET A 229 32.61 -14.53 -13.84
C MET A 229 33.18 -14.74 -15.24
N PHE A 230 32.33 -15.04 -16.23
CA PHE A 230 32.76 -15.39 -17.58
C PHE A 230 33.25 -14.19 -18.41
N ASN A 231 32.73 -12.98 -18.14
CA ASN A 231 33.16 -11.77 -18.84
C ASN A 231 34.58 -11.30 -18.47
N LYS A 232 35.13 -11.72 -17.32
CA LYS A 232 36.49 -11.32 -16.91
C LYS A 232 37.55 -12.19 -17.57
N THR A 233 37.27 -13.47 -17.76
CA THR A 233 38.20 -14.43 -18.35
C THR A 233 38.49 -14.10 -19.82
N THR A 234 37.50 -13.61 -20.58
CA THR A 234 37.70 -13.09 -21.95
C THR A 234 38.62 -11.86 -22.01
N SER A 235 38.48 -10.88 -21.10
CA SER A 235 39.36 -9.70 -21.09
C SER A 235 40.80 -10.00 -20.70
N SER A 236 41.05 -11.02 -19.87
CA SER A 236 42.41 -11.46 -19.53
C SER A 236 43.09 -12.30 -20.62
N SER A 237 42.33 -12.84 -21.58
CA SER A 237 42.87 -13.54 -22.76
C SER A 237 43.35 -12.56 -23.83
N ASN A 238 42.59 -11.48 -24.07
CA ASN A 238 42.97 -10.47 -25.08
C ASN A 238 44.22 -9.65 -24.70
N LEU A 239 44.62 -9.64 -23.42
CA LEU A 239 45.85 -8.98 -22.98
C LEU A 239 47.11 -9.86 -23.18
N LYS A 240 46.97 -11.10 -23.66
CA LYS A 240 48.12 -11.97 -23.98
C LYS A 240 48.48 -12.00 -25.47
N GLU A 241 47.66 -11.42 -26.35
CA GLU A 241 47.94 -11.40 -27.80
C GLU A 241 48.77 -10.17 -28.23
N ASP A 242 48.95 -9.18 -27.36
CA ASP A 242 49.70 -7.92 -27.65
C ASP A 242 51.06 -7.82 -26.93
N SER A 243 51.78 -8.93 -26.70
CA SER A 243 53.17 -8.89 -26.17
C SER A 243 54.06 -9.98 -26.75
#